data_AF-A0A915MVU1-F1
#
_entry.id   AF-A0A915MVU1-F1
#
_cell.length_a   1.000
_cell.length_b   1.000
_cell.length_c   1.000
_cell.angle_alpha   90.00
_cell.angle_beta   90.00
_cell.angle_gamma   90.00
#
_symmetry.space_group_name_H-M   'P 1'
#
loop_
_entity.id
_entity.type
_entity.pdbx_description
1 polymer ?
#
loop_
_entity_poly.entity_id
_entity_poly.type
_entity_poly.pdbx_seq_one_letter_code
_entity_poly.pdbx_strand_id
1 'polypeptide(L)'
;MLIILGDGRDVLANGIADIKKHLEHLEHDRVTVLFLIMDIAEQSITEVRIADFADGGCSFRPYMECFPFPLYALVRSVNSLPSTIAEAIHQ
;
A
#
# COMPACT_ATOMS: atom_id res chain seq x y z
N MET A 1 8.50 -13.67 6.10
CA MET A 1 8.35 -12.38 5.39
C MET A 1 7.68 -12.66 4.05
N LEU A 2 6.67 -11.87 3.70
CA LEU A 2 5.97 -11.86 2.43
C LEU A 2 6.22 -10.51 1.76
N ILE A 3 6.63 -10.52 0.49
CA ILE A 3 6.78 -9.31 -0.31
C ILE A 3 5.71 -9.33 -1.39
N ILE A 4 4.92 -8.27 -1.45
CA ILE A 4 3.89 -8.06 -2.46
C ILE A 4 4.39 -6.96 -3.38
N LEU A 5 4.38 -7.21 -4.69
CA LEU A 5 4.74 -6.23 -5.72
C LEU A 5 3.49 -5.89 -6.53
N GLY A 6 3.14 -4.61 -6.60
CA GLY A 6 1.99 -4.14 -7.37
C GLY A 6 1.97 -2.61 -7.49
N ASP A 7 1.10 -2.07 -8.32
CA ASP A 7 0.94 -0.61 -8.46
C ASP A 7 0.11 0.03 -7.32
N GLY A 8 -0.50 -0.81 -6.48
CA GLY A 8 -1.18 -0.40 -5.25
C GLY A 8 -2.55 0.25 -5.44
N ARG A 9 -3.03 0.49 -6.67
CA ARG A 9 -4.21 1.35 -6.94
C ARG A 9 -5.55 0.69 -6.62
N ASP A 10 -5.69 -0.60 -6.87
CA ASP A 10 -6.95 -1.34 -6.65
C ASP A 10 -7.02 -2.04 -5.29
N VAL A 11 -6.06 -1.79 -4.41
CA VAL A 11 -5.99 -2.43 -3.09
C VAL A 11 -7.24 -2.14 -2.24
N LEU A 12 -7.89 -0.99 -2.41
CA LEU A 12 -9.10 -0.64 -1.67
C LEU A 12 -10.37 -1.33 -2.21
N ALA A 13 -10.35 -1.90 -3.42
CA ALA A 13 -11.55 -2.48 -4.05
C ALA A 13 -12.05 -3.76 -3.36
N ASN A 14 -11.14 -4.52 -2.74
CA ASN A 14 -11.45 -5.80 -2.08
C ASN A 14 -11.91 -5.66 -0.62
N GLY A 15 -12.11 -4.43 -0.14
CA GLY A 15 -12.50 -4.17 1.25
C GLY A 15 -11.28 -4.06 2.18
N ILE A 16 -11.02 -2.84 2.65
CA ILE A 16 -9.92 -2.52 3.57
C ILE A 16 -9.96 -3.39 4.83
N ALA A 17 -11.15 -3.66 5.36
CA ALA A 17 -11.34 -4.42 6.60
C ALA A 17 -10.86 -5.87 6.48
N ASP A 18 -11.14 -6.52 5.34
CA ASP A 18 -10.71 -7.90 5.12
C ASP A 18 -9.19 -7.97 4.98
N ILE A 19 -8.57 -7.05 4.23
CA ILE A 19 -7.11 -7.00 4.11
C ILE A 19 -6.47 -6.80 5.48
N LYS A 20 -6.97 -5.85 6.29
CA LYS A 20 -6.46 -5.63 7.65
C LYS A 20 -6.57 -6.87 8.53
N LYS A 21 -7.70 -7.57 8.49
CA LYS A 21 -7.88 -8.84 9.24
C LYS A 21 -6.87 -9.90 8.83
N HIS A 22 -6.56 -10.03 7.54
CA HIS A 22 -5.54 -10.99 7.07
C HIS A 22 -4.14 -10.57 7.50
N LEU A 23 -3.83 -9.27 7.46
CA LEU A 23 -2.55 -8.73 7.94
C LEU A 23 -2.37 -8.98 9.44
N GLU A 24 -3.43 -8.79 10.25
CA GLU A 24 -3.42 -9.12 11.68
C GLU A 24 -3.11 -10.60 11.91
N HIS A 25 -3.74 -11.53 11.19
CA HIS A 25 -3.41 -12.95 11.32
C HIS A 25 -1.96 -13.26 10.95
N LEU A 26 -1.46 -12.69 9.85
CA LEU A 26 -0.06 -12.86 9.43
C LEU A 26 0.92 -12.32 10.47
N GLU A 27 0.60 -11.19 11.11
CA GLU A 27 1.39 -10.63 12.20
C GLU A 27 1.45 -11.56 13.41
N HIS A 28 0.31 -12.16 13.80
CA HIS A 28 0.26 -13.17 14.87
C HIS A 28 1.14 -14.39 14.54
N ASP A 29 1.17 -14.79 13.27
CA ASP A 29 2.02 -15.87 12.75
C ASP A 29 3.49 -15.44 12.53
N ARG A 30 3.86 -14.21 12.95
CA ARG A 30 5.20 -13.61 12.79
C ARG A 30 5.64 -13.48 11.34
N VAL A 31 4.69 -13.28 10.44
CA VAL A 31 4.92 -13.01 9.01
C VAL A 31 4.81 -11.51 8.74
N THR A 32 5.95 -10.84 8.61
CA THR A 32 5.99 -9.45 8.12
C THR A 32 5.59 -9.37 6.65
N VAL A 33 4.68 -8.46 6.30
CA VAL A 33 4.25 -8.19 4.93
C VAL A 33 4.76 -6.82 4.48
N LEU A 34 5.57 -6.79 3.43
CA LEU A 34 6.06 -5.56 2.78
C LEU A 34 5.35 -5.40 1.43
N PHE A 35 4.68 -4.27 1.22
CA PHE A 35 4.12 -3.92 -0.08
C PHE A 35 5.05 -2.97 -0.84
N LEU A 36 5.59 -3.41 -1.97
CA LEU A 36 6.37 -2.60 -2.89
C LEU A 36 5.43 -2.00 -3.94
N ILE A 37 5.18 -0.70 -3.82
CA ILE A 37 4.29 0.04 -4.71
C ILE A 37 5.08 0.52 -5.91
N MET A 38 4.78 -0.03 -7.09
CA MET A 38 5.36 0.35 -8.37
C MET A 38 4.78 1.69 -8.84
N ASP A 39 5.39 2.78 -8.40
CA ASP A 39 4.98 4.16 -8.69
C ASP A 39 5.65 4.68 -9.96
N ILE A 40 5.41 3.99 -11.07
CA ILE A 40 6.00 4.29 -12.40
C ILE A 40 4.99 4.88 -13.39
N ALA A 41 3.72 5.02 -12.97
CA ALA A 41 2.68 5.64 -13.78
C ALA A 41 2.90 7.14 -13.92
N GLU A 42 2.28 7.75 -14.93
CA GLU A 42 2.39 9.21 -15.19
C GLU A 42 1.92 10.04 -13.99
N GLN A 43 0.78 9.66 -13.39
CA GLN A 43 0.31 10.22 -12.13
C GLN A 43 0.85 9.37 -10.98
N SER A 44 1.47 9.97 -9.97
CA SER A 44 1.95 9.20 -8.81
C SER A 44 0.77 8.72 -7.94
N ILE A 45 0.88 7.54 -7.33
CA ILE A 45 -0.11 7.05 -6.34
C ILE A 45 -0.29 8.03 -5.18
N THR A 46 0.75 8.81 -4.83
CA THR A 46 0.67 9.81 -3.75
C THR A 46 -0.21 11.00 -4.11
N GLU A 47 -0.47 11.21 -5.40
CA GLU A 47 -1.34 12.28 -5.90
C GLU A 47 -2.80 11.82 -6.06
N VAL A 48 -3.04 10.51 -6.00
CA VAL A 48 -4.38 9.95 -6.09
C VAL A 48 -5.19 10.34 -4.87
N ARG A 49 -6.42 10.80 -5.12
CA ARG A 49 -7.41 11.12 -4.09
C ARG A 49 -8.63 10.24 -4.27
N ILE A 50 -9.23 9.83 -3.16
CA ILE A 50 -10.49 9.11 -3.17
C ILE A 50 -11.60 10.04 -2.69
N ALA A 51 -12.78 9.89 -3.28
CA ALA A 51 -13.99 10.52 -2.79
C ALA A 51 -14.52 9.74 -1.58
N ASP A 52 -14.78 10.45 -0.50
CA ASP A 52 -15.41 9.96 0.71
C ASP A 52 -16.80 10.61 0.81
N PHE A 53 -17.83 9.78 0.81
CA PHE A 53 -19.22 10.19 0.80
C PHE A 53 -19.81 9.93 2.18
N ALA A 54 -19.93 10.97 2.98
CA ALA A 54 -20.49 10.92 4.33
C ALA A 54 -21.54 12.02 4.51
N ASP A 55 -22.63 11.71 5.20
CA ASP A 55 -23.69 12.64 5.61
C ASP A 55 -24.25 13.54 4.48
N GLY A 56 -24.32 13.02 3.26
CA GLY A 56 -24.80 13.75 2.08
C GLY A 56 -23.78 14.73 1.47
N GLY A 57 -22.56 14.80 2.01
CA GLY A 57 -21.43 15.52 1.44
C GLY A 57 -20.46 14.62 0.66
N CYS A 58 -19.63 15.25 -0.16
CA CYS A 58 -18.50 14.61 -0.82
C CYS A 58 -17.23 15.35 -0.40
N SER A 59 -16.27 14.62 0.17
CA SER A 59 -14.94 15.13 0.50
C SER A 59 -13.89 14.29 -0.23
N PHE A 60 -12.70 14.86 -0.42
CA PHE A 60 -11.59 14.13 -1.01
C PHE A 60 -10.49 13.97 0.03
N ARG A 61 -9.96 12.75 0.16
CA ARG A 61 -8.80 12.48 1.00
C ARG A 61 -7.71 11.75 0.20
N PRO A 62 -6.43 11.89 0.56
CA PRO A 62 -5.34 11.17 -0.07
C PRO A 62 -5.57 9.65 -0.04
N TYR A 63 -5.33 8.99 -1.18
CA TYR A 63 -5.43 7.53 -1.28
C TYR A 63 -4.56 6.82 -0.23
N MET A 64 -3.35 7.34 -0.01
CA MET A 64 -2.37 6.76 0.90
C MET A 64 -2.81 6.75 2.37
N GLU A 65 -3.71 7.63 2.80
CA GLU A 65 -4.30 7.59 4.16
C GLU A 65 -5.17 6.34 4.38
N CYS A 66 -5.62 5.71 3.29
CA CYS A 66 -6.51 4.57 3.31
C CYS A 66 -5.78 3.25 3.05
N PHE A 67 -4.50 3.32 2.68
CA PHE A 67 -3.73 2.18 2.25
C PHE A 67 -3.62 1.15 3.40
N PRO A 68 -4.04 -0.11 3.20
CA PRO A 68 -4.24 -1.04 4.31
C PRO A 68 -2.95 -1.70 4.80
N PHE A 69 -1.84 -1.60 4.05
CA PHE A 69 -0.57 -2.20 4.43
C PHE A 69 0.21 -1.23 5.31
N PRO A 70 0.62 -1.64 6.53
CA PRO A 70 1.37 -0.77 7.44
C PRO A 70 2.82 -0.56 6.99
N LEU A 71 3.41 -1.55 6.32
CA LEU A 71 4.76 -1.49 5.77
C LEU A 71 4.70 -1.50 4.25
N TYR A 72 5.11 -0.38 3.65
CA TYR A 72 5.19 -0.23 2.20
C TYR A 72 6.34 0.68 1.78
N ALA A 73 6.79 0.54 0.53
CA ALA A 73 7.78 1.42 -0.07
C ALA A 73 7.38 1.78 -1.50
N LEU A 74 7.62 3.03 -1.89
CA LEU A 74 7.42 3.50 -3.26
C LEU A 74 8.66 3.19 -4.10
N VAL A 75 8.44 2.50 -5.22
CA VAL A 75 9.47 2.14 -6.19
C VAL A 75 9.19 2.89 -7.49
N ARG A 76 9.93 3.97 -7.72
CA ARG A 76 9.79 4.80 -8.94
C ARG A 76 10.66 4.35 -10.10
N SER A 77 11.57 3.41 -9.85
CA SER A 77 12.44 2.83 -10.86
C SER A 77 12.72 1.37 -10.53
N VAL A 78 12.65 0.49 -11.54
CA VAL A 78 12.98 -0.93 -11.37
C VAL A 78 14.43 -1.10 -10.90
N ASN A 79 15.32 -0.18 -11.26
CA ASN A 79 16.72 -0.21 -10.85
C ASN A 79 16.92 0.04 -9.34
N SER A 80 15.99 0.70 -8.67
CA SER A 80 16.06 0.93 -7.22
C SER A 80 15.48 -0.22 -6.40
N LEU A 81 14.79 -1.18 -7.05
CA LEU A 81 14.13 -2.30 -6.37
C LEU A 81 15.09 -3.12 -5.48
N PRO A 82 16.31 -3.51 -5.95
CA PRO A 82 17.21 -4.30 -5.11
C PRO A 82 17.66 -3.55 -3.85
N SER A 83 17.97 -2.26 -3.96
CA SER A 83 18.36 -1.43 -2.81
C SER A 83 17.20 -1.21 -1.85
N THR A 84 15.98 -0.93 -2.36
CA THR A 84 14.80 -0.73 -1.51
C THR A 84 14.43 -2.00 -0.73
N ILE A 85 14.57 -3.18 -1.34
CA ILE A 85 14.37 -4.45 -0.65
C ILE A 85 15.46 -4.67 0.41
N ALA A 86 16.72 -4.40 0.08
CA ALA A 86 17.82 -4.55 1.04
C ALA A 86 17.63 -3.65 2.28
N GLU A 87 17.23 -2.39 2.09
CA GLU A 87 16.93 -1.47 3.18
C GLU A 87 15.73 -1.94 4.02
N ALA A 88 14.65 -2.38 3.37
CA ALA A 88 13.45 -2.84 4.07
C ALA A 88 13.64 -4.15 4.86
N ILE A 89 14.58 -5.00 4.44
CA ILE A 89 14.96 -6.22 5.18
C ILE A 89 15.86 -5.89 6.38
N HIS A 90 16.66 -4.83 6.28
CA HIS A 90 17.60 -4.46 7.32
C HIS A 90 16.93 -3.79 8.53
N GLN A 91 15.78 -3.16 8.31
CA GLN A 91 14.94 -2.57 9.36
C GLN A 91 14.15 -3.63 10.13
#